data_AF-A0A0Q0VVF0-F1
#
_entry.id   AF-A0A0Q0VVF0-F1
#
_cell.length_a   1.000
_cell.length_b   1.000
_cell.length_c   1.000
_cell.angle_alpha   90.00
_cell.angle_beta   90.00
_cell.angle_gamma   90.00
#
_symmetry.space_group_name_H-M   'P 1'
#
loop_
_entity.id
_entity.type
_entity.pdbx_description
1 polymer ?
#
loop_
_entity_poly.entity_id
_entity_poly.type
_entity_poly.pdbx_seq_one_letter_code
_entity_poly.pdbx_strand_id
1 'polypeptide(L)'
;MKKVLFFLAFLLVTLNLPAQVNGDTLTVDGKKILRIWGSHYDRGYAHGYLMGDQIREIAIDYFIATFILNNPVTYNFCRNYFADHFTIENRYLNEVEGIIDGMTAAGTNMYITALDKDIESVDILIANSIVDLSILNFINSSEELGCSSLSAWGESTENDDDLNGNLVLTRNMDWSLHPVLLENHLLIVNIPTEENEISWVSFTFPGLIGALSGINSIGTAAFMNVGNIHSYSNVNDLHPIFLSVRNGLEHYDYNFDGAQNELDVIASVSGVNHLSGSIIHVINDPEAAIIETNNLLGSVTRYSSDNSVIPDFNLVATNHFRTLYAPVYCYRYNNFADSLNYSIQQSIERNWNITTGAGGVNQNLHTIQFIPSLNLIKWSTAGYGHPAYTLQPTEFNLEELLTINSAVENFIIDEPVKVTTFPNPFIGGTQFSFSLIESVKADLNIYNIKGQKIRTLVCGETIKKDSSIYWDGRDEKGNLVVSGIYFYYFRSKEITESGRMVVLK
;
A
#
# COMPACT_ATOMS: atom_id res chain seq x y z
N MET A 1 -32.14 1.00 73.17
CA MET A 1 -31.33 1.53 72.04
C MET A 1 -30.75 0.37 71.25
N LYS A 2 -31.38 -0.02 70.14
CA LYS A 2 -30.83 -1.01 69.19
C LYS A 2 -30.00 -0.22 68.15
N LYS A 3 -28.70 -0.48 68.08
CA LYS A 3 -27.82 0.08 67.05
C LYS A 3 -27.94 -0.79 65.79
N VAL A 4 -28.45 -0.20 64.72
CA VAL A 4 -28.45 -0.78 63.37
C VAL A 4 -27.08 -0.44 62.76
N LEU A 5 -26.32 -1.46 62.37
CA LEU A 5 -25.08 -1.32 61.61
C LEU A 5 -25.45 -1.33 60.11
N PHE A 6 -25.24 -0.21 59.41
CA PHE A 6 -25.33 -0.15 57.95
C PHE A 6 -23.98 -0.58 57.37
N PHE A 7 -23.96 -1.68 56.60
CA PHE A 7 -22.84 -2.00 55.71
C PHE A 7 -23.04 -1.22 54.40
N LEU A 8 -22.19 -0.24 54.12
CA LEU A 8 -22.08 0.34 52.78
C LEU A 8 -21.25 -0.63 51.93
N ALA A 9 -21.88 -1.25 50.92
CA ALA A 9 -21.17 -1.92 49.85
C ALA A 9 -20.64 -0.83 48.89
N PHE A 10 -19.31 -0.69 48.79
CA PHE A 10 -18.68 0.08 47.73
C PHE A 10 -18.86 -0.68 46.42
N LEU A 11 -19.73 -0.19 45.54
CA LEU A 11 -19.77 -0.59 44.15
C LEU A 11 -18.51 0.00 43.49
N LEU A 12 -17.49 -0.81 43.24
CA LEU A 12 -16.39 -0.43 42.34
C LEU A 12 -16.99 -0.33 40.94
N VAL A 13 -17.33 0.89 40.52
CA VAL A 13 -17.52 1.20 39.11
C VAL A 13 -16.11 1.24 38.52
N THR A 14 -15.68 0.14 37.92
CA THR A 14 -14.54 0.16 37.01
C THR A 14 -14.95 1.02 35.82
N LEU A 15 -14.51 2.27 35.82
CA LEU A 15 -14.48 3.06 34.59
C LEU A 15 -13.53 2.30 33.66
N ASN A 16 -14.08 1.58 32.67
CA ASN A 16 -13.32 1.12 31.52
C ASN A 16 -12.83 2.37 30.81
N LEU A 17 -11.64 2.85 31.17
CA LEU A 17 -10.89 3.71 30.27
C LEU A 17 -10.66 2.88 29.01
N PRO A 18 -11.04 3.35 27.81
CA PRO A 18 -10.68 2.65 26.58
C PRO A 18 -9.19 2.35 26.61
N ALA A 19 -8.82 1.10 26.31
CA ALA A 19 -7.42 0.69 26.27
C ALA A 19 -6.65 1.69 25.41
N GLN A 20 -5.48 2.12 25.89
CA GLN A 20 -4.62 3.01 25.12
C GLN A 20 -4.21 2.26 23.85
N VAL A 21 -4.64 2.78 22.70
CA VAL A 21 -4.27 2.23 21.39
C VAL A 21 -2.90 2.79 21.04
N ASN A 22 -1.94 1.91 20.75
CA ASN A 22 -0.57 2.30 20.36
C ASN A 22 -0.49 2.66 18.87
N GLY A 23 -1.34 3.59 18.46
CA GLY A 23 -1.34 4.11 17.11
C GLY A 23 -2.27 5.31 16.95
N ASP A 24 -2.09 6.00 15.83
CA ASP A 24 -3.00 7.04 15.37
C ASP A 24 -3.04 7.10 13.85
N THR A 25 -3.97 7.90 13.33
CA THR A 25 -4.08 8.18 11.89
C THR A 25 -3.96 9.67 11.66
N LEU A 26 -3.30 10.06 10.58
CA LEU A 26 -3.26 11.44 10.11
C LEU A 26 -3.53 11.49 8.60
N THR A 27 -3.87 12.68 8.11
CA THR A 27 -4.02 12.94 6.67
C THR A 27 -3.13 14.12 6.28
N VAL A 28 -2.24 13.92 5.30
CA VAL A 28 -1.43 15.00 4.69
C VAL A 28 -1.72 15.02 3.21
N ASP A 29 -2.15 16.17 2.69
CA ASP A 29 -2.53 16.36 1.28
C ASP A 29 -3.50 15.28 0.75
N GLY A 30 -4.48 14.92 1.57
CA GLY A 30 -5.46 13.87 1.27
C GLY A 30 -4.93 12.43 1.33
N LYS A 31 -3.66 12.22 1.68
CA LYS A 31 -3.06 10.88 1.85
C LYS A 31 -3.17 10.45 3.30
N LYS A 32 -3.69 9.24 3.51
CA LYS A 32 -3.82 8.66 4.83
C LYS A 32 -2.49 8.05 5.29
N ILE A 33 -2.13 8.34 6.53
CA ILE A 33 -0.97 7.78 7.20
C ILE A 33 -1.45 7.12 8.49
N LEU A 34 -1.03 5.89 8.72
CA LEU A 34 -1.24 5.15 9.96
C LEU A 34 0.10 5.10 10.69
N ARG A 35 0.18 5.61 11.90
CA ARG A 35 1.37 5.48 12.75
C ARG A 35 1.07 4.47 13.85
N ILE A 36 1.91 3.46 14.00
CA ILE A 36 1.74 2.38 14.97
C ILE A 36 3.06 2.09 15.68
N TRP A 37 2.97 1.86 16.99
CA TRP A 37 4.14 1.63 17.84
C TRP A 37 3.90 0.55 18.88
N GLY A 38 4.94 0.15 19.59
CA GLY A 38 4.86 -0.91 20.60
C GLY A 38 5.32 -2.25 20.07
N SER A 39 4.89 -3.34 20.71
CA SER A 39 5.20 -4.70 20.27
C SER A 39 4.48 -5.06 18.97
N HIS A 40 4.85 -6.17 18.32
CA HIS A 40 4.10 -6.73 17.17
C HIS A 40 2.60 -6.80 17.43
N TYR A 41 2.18 -7.30 18.60
CA TYR A 41 0.76 -7.36 18.96
C TYR A 41 0.15 -5.95 19.11
N ASP A 42 0.84 -5.01 19.77
CA ASP A 42 0.33 -3.65 19.95
C ASP A 42 0.15 -2.92 18.61
N ARG A 43 1.13 -3.06 17.71
CA ARG A 43 1.08 -2.51 16.34
C ARG A 43 -0.07 -3.13 15.55
N GLY A 44 -0.23 -4.45 15.64
CA GLY A 44 -1.35 -5.18 15.06
C GLY A 44 -2.70 -4.72 15.58
N TYR A 45 -2.86 -4.63 16.91
CA TYR A 45 -4.07 -4.15 17.57
C TYR A 45 -4.44 -2.73 17.15
N ALA A 46 -3.46 -1.83 17.10
CA ALA A 46 -3.69 -0.47 16.63
C ALA A 46 -4.11 -0.42 15.16
N HIS A 47 -3.47 -1.20 14.29
CA HIS A 47 -3.84 -1.32 12.88
C HIS A 47 -5.28 -1.82 12.74
N GLY A 48 -5.65 -2.91 13.43
CA GLY A 48 -7.01 -3.45 13.44
C GLY A 48 -8.05 -2.47 13.97
N TYR A 49 -7.75 -1.80 15.08
CA TYR A 49 -8.68 -0.90 15.76
C TYR A 49 -8.94 0.38 14.97
N LEU A 50 -7.91 0.96 14.36
CA LEU A 50 -8.01 2.24 13.64
C LEU A 50 -8.47 2.09 12.20
N MET A 51 -8.24 0.91 11.60
CA MET A 51 -8.45 0.69 10.16
C MET A 51 -9.34 -0.52 9.85
N GLY A 52 -10.07 -1.06 10.82
CA GLY A 52 -10.75 -2.34 10.67
C GLY A 52 -11.71 -2.42 9.47
N ASP A 53 -12.49 -1.38 9.22
CA ASP A 53 -13.39 -1.34 8.05
C ASP A 53 -12.59 -1.35 6.73
N GLN A 54 -11.48 -0.61 6.66
CA GLN A 54 -10.64 -0.59 5.47
C GLN A 54 -9.84 -1.90 5.29
N ILE A 55 -9.40 -2.52 6.38
CA ILE A 55 -8.79 -3.86 6.37
C ILE A 55 -9.79 -4.86 5.79
N ARG A 56 -11.04 -4.83 6.24
CA ARG A 56 -12.10 -5.67 5.67
C ARG A 56 -12.27 -5.41 4.18
N GLU A 57 -12.37 -4.15 3.75
CA GLU A 57 -12.58 -3.82 2.33
C GLU A 57 -11.44 -4.32 1.43
N ILE A 58 -10.19 -4.18 1.88
CA ILE A 58 -8.99 -4.54 1.12
C ILE A 58 -8.60 -5.99 1.35
N ALA A 59 -8.13 -6.31 2.56
CA ALA A 59 -7.49 -7.57 2.91
C ALA A 59 -8.45 -8.77 2.78
N ILE A 60 -9.76 -8.52 2.79
CA ILE A 60 -10.78 -9.55 2.75
C ILE A 60 -11.63 -9.43 1.48
N ASP A 61 -12.48 -8.41 1.39
CA ASP A 61 -13.51 -8.33 0.37
C ASP A 61 -12.90 -8.17 -1.05
N TYR A 62 -11.92 -7.27 -1.23
CA TYR A 62 -11.24 -7.09 -2.51
C TYR A 62 -10.43 -8.33 -2.92
N PHE A 63 -9.65 -8.93 -2.02
CA PHE A 63 -8.86 -10.12 -2.38
C PHE A 63 -9.74 -11.33 -2.70
N ILE A 64 -10.76 -11.61 -1.89
CA ILE A 64 -11.69 -12.72 -2.13
C ILE A 64 -12.45 -12.50 -3.44
N ALA A 65 -12.91 -11.27 -3.72
CA ALA A 65 -13.65 -10.99 -4.95
C ALA A 65 -12.76 -11.06 -6.20
N THR A 66 -11.56 -10.49 -6.14
CA THR A 66 -10.71 -10.29 -7.34
C THR A 66 -9.90 -11.52 -7.69
N PHE A 67 -9.22 -12.12 -6.70
CA PHE A 67 -8.30 -13.24 -6.92
C PHE A 67 -9.02 -14.58 -6.78
N ILE A 68 -9.91 -14.69 -5.79
CA ILE A 68 -10.62 -15.94 -5.48
C ILE A 68 -12.01 -16.02 -6.14
N LEU A 69 -12.45 -14.94 -6.82
CA LEU A 69 -13.73 -14.87 -7.55
C LEU A 69 -14.96 -15.18 -6.68
N ASN A 70 -14.92 -14.83 -5.39
CA ASN A 70 -15.96 -15.16 -4.41
C ASN A 70 -16.31 -16.67 -4.38
N ASN A 71 -15.34 -17.54 -4.66
CA ASN A 71 -15.55 -18.98 -4.73
C ASN A 71 -14.99 -19.67 -3.47
N PRO A 72 -15.85 -20.22 -2.59
CA PRO A 72 -15.42 -20.92 -1.37
C PRO A 72 -14.50 -22.12 -1.63
N VAL A 73 -14.68 -22.82 -2.76
CA VAL A 73 -13.83 -23.98 -3.10
C VAL A 73 -12.42 -23.52 -3.42
N THR A 74 -12.28 -22.46 -4.23
CA THR A 74 -10.99 -21.86 -4.54
C THR A 74 -10.33 -21.27 -3.28
N TYR A 75 -11.11 -20.59 -2.44
CA TYR A 75 -10.63 -20.06 -1.16
C TYR A 75 -10.08 -21.18 -0.27
N ASN A 76 -10.85 -22.25 -0.05
CA ASN A 76 -10.45 -23.35 0.80
C ASN A 76 -9.21 -24.09 0.26
N PHE A 77 -9.07 -24.19 -1.06
CA PHE A 77 -7.85 -24.69 -1.67
C PHE A 77 -6.64 -23.80 -1.31
N CYS A 78 -6.77 -22.48 -1.48
CA CYS A 78 -5.69 -21.54 -1.16
C CYS A 78 -5.34 -21.57 0.34
N ARG A 79 -6.35 -21.62 1.21
CA ARG A 79 -6.16 -21.71 2.66
C ARG A 79 -5.44 -22.98 3.07
N ASN A 80 -5.83 -24.14 2.51
CA ASN A 80 -5.16 -25.41 2.79
C ASN A 80 -3.74 -25.43 2.22
N TYR A 81 -3.56 -24.96 0.98
CA TYR A 81 -2.24 -24.85 0.37
C TYR A 81 -1.31 -23.95 1.21
N PHE A 82 -1.82 -22.80 1.66
CA PHE A 82 -1.09 -21.91 2.55
C PHE A 82 -0.68 -22.62 3.84
N ALA A 83 -1.62 -23.28 4.51
CA ALA A 83 -1.37 -23.98 5.77
C ALA A 83 -0.38 -25.16 5.62
N ASP A 84 -0.42 -25.88 4.49
CA ASP A 84 0.41 -27.06 4.26
C ASP A 84 1.84 -26.70 3.82
N HIS A 85 2.04 -25.53 3.20
CA HIS A 85 3.28 -25.18 2.51
C HIS A 85 4.00 -23.95 3.05
N PHE A 86 3.30 -23.00 3.69
CA PHE A 86 3.90 -21.75 4.16
C PHE A 86 4.28 -21.80 5.64
N THR A 87 5.45 -21.28 5.94
CA THR A 87 5.96 -21.06 7.29
C THR A 87 5.87 -19.58 7.63
N ILE A 88 5.27 -19.28 8.77
CA ILE A 88 5.07 -17.91 9.26
C ILE A 88 5.75 -17.77 10.61
N GLU A 89 6.59 -16.75 10.74
CA GLU A 89 7.25 -16.41 12.00
C GLU A 89 6.23 -16.01 13.07
N ASN A 90 6.47 -16.41 14.31
CA ASN A 90 5.57 -16.12 15.44
C ASN A 90 5.29 -14.63 15.61
N ARG A 91 6.23 -13.75 15.25
CA ARG A 91 6.04 -12.29 15.35
C ARG A 91 4.90 -11.80 14.47
N TYR A 92 4.78 -12.34 13.26
CA TYR A 92 3.68 -12.03 12.35
C TYR A 92 2.37 -12.66 12.80
N LEU A 93 2.40 -13.87 13.37
CA LEU A 93 1.21 -14.48 13.98
C LEU A 93 0.65 -13.59 15.10
N ASN A 94 1.52 -13.08 15.98
CA ASN A 94 1.14 -12.16 17.05
C ASN A 94 0.58 -10.84 16.51
N GLU A 95 1.18 -10.29 15.45
CA GLU A 95 0.70 -9.05 14.82
C GLU A 95 -0.69 -9.23 14.18
N VAL A 96 -0.93 -10.31 13.43
CA VAL A 96 -2.26 -10.55 12.84
C VAL A 96 -3.31 -10.97 13.87
N GLU A 97 -2.92 -11.59 14.99
CA GLU A 97 -3.81 -11.78 16.14
C GLU A 97 -4.24 -10.43 16.72
N GLY A 98 -3.27 -9.52 16.93
CA GLY A 98 -3.54 -8.14 17.30
C GLY A 98 -4.52 -7.46 16.35
N ILE A 99 -4.34 -7.59 15.04
CA ILE A 99 -5.26 -7.02 14.04
C ILE A 99 -6.70 -7.51 14.27
N ILE A 100 -6.91 -8.82 14.44
CA ILE A 100 -8.25 -9.39 14.64
C ILE A 100 -8.88 -8.86 15.95
N ASP A 101 -8.11 -8.80 17.03
CA ASP A 101 -8.58 -8.27 18.31
C ASP A 101 -8.93 -6.78 18.22
N GLY A 102 -8.08 -6.01 17.52
CA GLY A 102 -8.30 -4.59 17.27
C GLY A 102 -9.57 -4.34 16.46
N MET A 103 -9.76 -5.07 15.37
CA MET A 103 -10.97 -5.00 14.53
C MET A 103 -12.23 -5.33 15.35
N THR A 104 -12.16 -6.39 16.17
CA THR A 104 -13.26 -6.81 17.04
C THR A 104 -13.59 -5.73 18.07
N ALA A 105 -12.56 -5.14 18.70
CA ALA A 105 -12.71 -4.08 19.68
C ALA A 105 -13.27 -2.78 19.09
N ALA A 106 -12.96 -2.47 17.82
CA ALA A 106 -13.53 -1.35 17.09
C ALA A 106 -14.98 -1.59 16.63
N GLY A 107 -15.50 -2.81 16.76
CA GLY A 107 -16.82 -3.18 16.31
C GLY A 107 -16.93 -3.36 14.79
N THR A 108 -15.80 -3.60 14.12
CA THR A 108 -15.79 -3.96 12.69
C THR A 108 -16.61 -5.23 12.48
N ASN A 109 -17.40 -5.25 11.41
CA ASN A 109 -18.14 -6.46 11.06
C ASN A 109 -17.15 -7.55 10.61
N MET A 110 -17.08 -8.64 11.37
CA MET A 110 -16.13 -9.74 11.11
C MET A 110 -16.65 -10.79 10.13
N TYR A 111 -17.93 -10.75 9.76
CA TYR A 111 -18.52 -11.82 8.97
C TYR A 111 -18.31 -11.64 7.46
N ILE A 112 -17.79 -12.69 6.82
CA ILE A 112 -17.53 -12.80 5.38
C ILE A 112 -18.66 -13.57 4.71
N THR A 113 -19.62 -12.85 4.12
CA THR A 113 -20.80 -13.45 3.47
C THR A 113 -20.45 -14.45 2.37
N ALA A 114 -19.39 -14.20 1.59
CA ALA A 114 -19.01 -15.08 0.48
C ALA A 114 -18.53 -16.45 0.93
N LEU A 115 -18.03 -16.56 2.17
CA LEU A 115 -17.42 -17.77 2.72
C LEU A 115 -18.21 -18.40 3.88
N ASP A 116 -19.24 -17.70 4.38
CA ASP A 116 -20.05 -18.11 5.54
C ASP A 116 -19.20 -18.39 6.78
N LYS A 117 -18.25 -17.48 7.07
CA LYS A 117 -17.38 -17.53 8.25
C LYS A 117 -16.98 -16.13 8.71
N ASP A 118 -16.47 -16.03 9.93
CA ASP A 118 -15.79 -14.82 10.39
C ASP A 118 -14.36 -14.73 9.87
N ILE A 119 -13.84 -13.50 9.80
CA ILE A 119 -12.45 -13.19 9.48
C ILE A 119 -11.56 -13.76 10.60
N GLU A 120 -10.54 -14.49 10.19
CA GLU A 120 -9.51 -15.08 11.05
C GLU A 120 -8.13 -14.51 10.65
N SER A 121 -7.14 -14.63 11.53
CA SER A 121 -5.76 -14.20 11.26
C SER A 121 -5.16 -14.78 9.97
N VAL A 122 -5.53 -16.01 9.62
CA VAL A 122 -5.09 -16.66 8.38
C VAL A 122 -5.58 -15.95 7.12
N ASP A 123 -6.73 -15.27 7.16
CA ASP A 123 -7.23 -14.48 6.01
C ASP A 123 -6.31 -13.30 5.71
N ILE A 124 -5.85 -12.61 6.74
CA ILE A 124 -4.88 -11.51 6.63
C ILE A 124 -3.54 -12.02 6.10
N LEU A 125 -3.07 -13.19 6.57
CA LEU A 125 -1.82 -13.80 6.08
C LEU A 125 -1.91 -14.25 4.61
N ILE A 126 -3.06 -14.80 4.18
CA ILE A 126 -3.32 -15.13 2.78
C ILE A 126 -3.27 -13.86 1.91
N ALA A 127 -3.87 -12.75 2.36
CA ALA A 127 -3.79 -11.48 1.66
C ALA A 127 -2.34 -10.96 1.55
N ASN A 128 -1.53 -11.13 2.59
CA ASN A 128 -0.10 -10.82 2.59
C ASN A 128 0.76 -11.76 1.72
N SER A 129 0.16 -12.86 1.24
CA SER A 129 0.80 -13.87 0.40
C SER A 129 0.23 -13.85 -1.02
N ILE A 130 -0.49 -12.79 -1.40
CA ILE A 130 -1.26 -12.78 -2.64
C ILE A 130 -0.39 -12.90 -3.89
N VAL A 131 0.79 -12.26 -3.91
CA VAL A 131 1.71 -12.36 -5.05
C VAL A 131 2.17 -13.81 -5.23
N ASP A 132 2.52 -14.47 -4.13
CA ASP A 132 2.90 -15.88 -4.13
C ASP A 132 1.76 -16.78 -4.60
N LEU A 133 0.57 -16.64 -4.01
CA LEU A 133 -0.57 -17.49 -4.33
C LEU A 133 -1.13 -17.23 -5.73
N SER A 134 -1.03 -16.00 -6.26
CA SER A 134 -1.58 -15.61 -7.56
C SER A 134 -1.04 -16.40 -8.75
N ILE A 135 0.11 -17.07 -8.59
CA ILE A 135 0.72 -17.90 -9.64
C ILE A 135 0.07 -19.30 -9.73
N LEU A 136 -0.76 -19.68 -8.77
CA LEU A 136 -1.52 -20.93 -8.80
C LEU A 136 -2.62 -20.85 -9.86
N ASN A 137 -2.68 -21.85 -10.76
CA ASN A 137 -3.53 -21.88 -11.96
C ASN A 137 -5.04 -21.67 -11.76
N PHE A 138 -5.53 -21.70 -10.52
CA PHE A 138 -6.95 -21.57 -10.18
C PHE A 138 -7.31 -20.20 -9.59
N ILE A 139 -6.32 -19.33 -9.41
CA ILE A 139 -6.49 -17.94 -9.02
C ILE A 139 -6.61 -17.10 -10.30
N ASN A 140 -7.51 -16.11 -10.26
CA ASN A 140 -7.68 -15.23 -11.40
C ASN A 140 -6.41 -14.40 -11.65
N SER A 141 -5.74 -14.65 -12.78
CA SER A 141 -4.53 -13.96 -13.22
C SER A 141 -4.81 -12.71 -14.06
N SER A 142 -6.07 -12.23 -14.13
CA SER A 142 -6.40 -11.03 -14.92
C SER A 142 -5.82 -9.73 -14.36
N GLU A 143 -5.35 -9.75 -13.11
CA GLU A 143 -4.62 -8.64 -12.49
C GLU A 143 -3.13 -8.76 -12.86
N GLU A 144 -2.64 -7.91 -13.76
CA GLU A 144 -1.19 -7.84 -14.01
C GLU A 144 -0.54 -6.83 -13.06
N LEU A 145 0.24 -7.34 -12.11
CA LEU A 145 1.07 -6.53 -11.22
C LEU A 145 2.32 -6.06 -11.97
N GLY A 146 2.30 -4.80 -12.43
CA GLY A 146 3.43 -4.18 -13.11
C GLY A 146 4.24 -3.32 -12.14
N CYS A 147 5.57 -3.37 -12.18
CA CYS A 147 6.42 -2.47 -11.40
C CYS A 147 7.67 -2.10 -12.19
N SER A 148 8.15 -0.88 -12.02
CA SER A 148 9.41 -0.41 -12.60
C SER A 148 10.11 0.51 -11.61
N SER A 149 11.45 0.45 -11.57
CA SER A 149 12.24 1.31 -10.70
C SER A 149 13.59 1.66 -11.33
N LEU A 150 14.08 2.85 -11.00
CA LEU A 150 15.34 3.44 -11.44
C LEU A 150 16.05 4.06 -10.24
N SER A 151 17.28 3.63 -10.00
CA SER A 151 18.22 4.33 -9.11
C SER A 151 19.37 4.92 -9.92
N ALA A 152 19.92 6.03 -9.43
CA ALA A 152 21.11 6.67 -10.00
C ALA A 152 21.92 7.35 -8.89
N TRP A 153 23.24 7.40 -9.06
CA TRP A 153 24.19 7.98 -8.11
C TRP A 153 25.49 8.41 -8.84
N GLY A 154 26.53 8.80 -8.11
CA GLY A 154 27.88 9.02 -8.66
C GLY A 154 27.91 9.98 -9.85
N GLU A 155 28.62 9.61 -10.92
CA GLU A 155 28.75 10.44 -12.14
C GLU A 155 27.40 10.76 -12.82
N SER A 156 26.36 9.96 -12.53
CA SER A 156 25.02 10.21 -13.05
C SER A 156 24.27 11.28 -12.26
N THR A 157 24.66 11.59 -11.02
CA THR A 157 24.00 12.61 -10.19
C THR A 157 24.93 13.73 -9.73
N GLU A 158 26.22 13.70 -10.11
CA GLU A 158 27.24 14.65 -9.66
C GLU A 158 26.99 16.10 -10.11
N ASN A 159 26.30 16.30 -11.24
CA ASN A 159 26.06 17.63 -11.81
C ASN A 159 24.74 18.26 -11.39
N ASP A 160 23.96 17.58 -10.54
CA ASP A 160 22.75 18.14 -9.93
C ASP A 160 23.08 18.71 -8.56
N ASP A 161 22.71 19.97 -8.31
CA ASP A 161 23.11 20.69 -7.09
C ASP A 161 22.52 20.04 -5.81
N ASP A 162 21.34 19.43 -5.90
CA ASP A 162 20.67 18.81 -4.75
C ASP A 162 21.18 17.38 -4.50
N LEU A 163 21.40 16.60 -5.58
CA LEU A 163 21.91 15.23 -5.45
C LEU A 163 23.42 15.17 -5.22
N ASN A 164 24.21 15.98 -5.93
CA ASN A 164 25.66 16.10 -5.76
C ASN A 164 26.39 14.74 -5.63
N GLY A 165 26.06 13.80 -6.53
CA GLY A 165 26.64 12.45 -6.55
C GLY A 165 25.98 11.42 -5.61
N ASN A 166 25.05 11.86 -4.74
CA ASN A 166 24.30 10.95 -3.88
C ASN A 166 23.18 10.23 -4.64
N LEU A 167 22.67 9.17 -4.01
CA LEU A 167 21.67 8.28 -4.59
C LEU A 167 20.27 8.90 -4.65
N VAL A 168 19.56 8.62 -5.74
CA VAL A 168 18.10 8.80 -5.87
C VAL A 168 17.47 7.51 -6.41
N LEU A 169 16.33 7.10 -5.87
CA LEU A 169 15.55 5.96 -6.33
C LEU A 169 14.10 6.38 -6.61
N THR A 170 13.58 6.12 -7.80
CA THR A 170 12.15 6.24 -8.12
C THR A 170 11.55 4.89 -8.52
N ARG A 171 10.31 4.66 -8.14
CA ARG A 171 9.50 3.51 -8.50
C ARG A 171 8.11 3.91 -8.98
N ASN A 172 7.63 3.21 -10.01
CA ASN A 172 6.22 3.08 -10.35
C ASN A 172 5.69 1.70 -9.95
N MET A 173 4.51 1.68 -9.32
CA MET A 173 3.74 0.48 -9.05
C MET A 173 2.43 0.55 -9.85
N ASP A 174 2.22 -0.43 -10.72
CA ASP A 174 1.03 -0.61 -11.55
C ASP A 174 0.19 -1.76 -11.01
N TRP A 175 -1.10 -1.50 -10.84
CA TRP A 175 -2.11 -2.48 -10.43
C TRP A 175 -3.47 -2.02 -11.01
N SER A 176 -4.60 -2.56 -10.54
CA SER A 176 -5.92 -2.14 -11.02
C SER A 176 -6.33 -0.80 -10.44
N LEU A 177 -7.03 0.04 -11.22
CA LEU A 177 -7.81 1.17 -10.68
C LEU A 177 -9.11 0.69 -10.02
N HIS A 178 -9.04 -0.40 -9.27
CA HIS A 178 -10.20 -0.83 -8.52
C HIS A 178 -10.54 0.28 -7.51
N PRO A 179 -11.80 0.77 -7.44
CA PRO A 179 -12.18 1.88 -6.55
C PRO A 179 -11.69 1.69 -5.11
N VAL A 180 -11.78 0.46 -4.61
CA VAL A 180 -11.33 0.12 -3.26
C VAL A 180 -9.82 0.34 -3.09
N LEU A 181 -8.99 0.06 -4.10
CA LEU A 181 -7.55 0.37 -4.03
C LEU A 181 -7.31 1.89 -4.07
N LEU A 182 -8.06 2.63 -4.90
CA LEU A 182 -7.91 4.08 -5.01
C LEU A 182 -8.28 4.83 -3.73
N GLU A 183 -9.27 4.32 -2.99
CA GLU A 183 -9.75 4.93 -1.75
C GLU A 183 -8.90 4.55 -0.52
N ASN A 184 -8.05 3.53 -0.63
CA ASN A 184 -7.33 2.94 0.50
C ASN A 184 -5.80 2.92 0.35
N HIS A 185 -5.23 3.84 -0.42
CA HIS A 185 -3.79 4.07 -0.38
C HIS A 185 -3.34 4.43 1.03
N LEU A 186 -2.27 3.79 1.52
CA LEU A 186 -1.83 3.94 2.91
C LEU A 186 -0.31 4.03 3.01
N LEU A 187 0.16 4.99 3.79
CA LEU A 187 1.51 4.98 4.36
C LEU A 187 1.42 4.47 5.80
N ILE A 188 2.08 3.37 6.12
CA ILE A 188 2.20 2.90 7.50
C ILE A 188 3.57 3.31 8.03
N VAL A 189 3.61 3.96 9.19
CA VAL A 189 4.82 4.22 9.96
C VAL A 189 4.87 3.21 11.10
N ASN A 190 5.86 2.34 11.09
CA ASN A 190 6.06 1.28 12.07
C ASN A 190 7.21 1.66 13.01
N ILE A 191 6.92 1.69 14.32
CA ILE A 191 7.89 2.07 15.35
C ILE A 191 7.96 0.93 16.38
N PRO A 192 8.80 -0.08 16.14
CA PRO A 192 8.89 -1.25 17.00
C PRO A 192 9.49 -0.90 18.37
N THR A 193 9.23 -1.77 19.34
CA THR A 193 9.86 -1.72 20.68
C THR A 193 10.79 -2.90 20.92
N GLU A 194 10.79 -3.87 20.01
CA GLU A 194 11.69 -4.99 19.95
C GLU A 194 13.14 -4.49 19.81
N GLU A 195 14.06 -5.00 20.66
CA GLU A 195 15.45 -4.51 20.71
C GLU A 195 16.23 -4.74 19.41
N ASN A 196 15.84 -5.74 18.62
CA ASN A 196 16.49 -6.11 17.37
C ASN A 196 15.72 -5.63 16.12
N GLU A 197 14.80 -4.68 16.29
CA GLU A 197 14.03 -4.11 15.19
C GLU A 197 14.20 -2.59 15.13
N ILE A 198 14.14 -2.03 13.91
CA ILE A 198 14.26 -0.60 13.64
C ILE A 198 12.98 -0.06 13.03
N SER A 199 12.73 1.23 13.24
CA SER A 199 11.56 1.89 12.67
C SER A 199 11.64 1.93 11.15
N TRP A 200 10.49 1.84 10.49
CA TRP A 200 10.40 1.82 9.04
C TRP A 200 9.02 2.28 8.56
N VAL A 201 8.94 2.68 7.30
CA VAL A 201 7.69 3.07 6.65
C VAL A 201 7.37 2.14 5.48
N SER A 202 6.08 1.90 5.25
CA SER A 202 5.55 1.04 4.18
C SER A 202 4.51 1.78 3.35
N PHE A 203 4.69 1.83 2.04
CA PHE A 203 3.68 2.31 1.10
C PHE A 203 2.86 1.12 0.64
N THR A 204 1.63 1.02 1.14
CA THR A 204 0.85 -0.22 1.15
C THR A 204 -0.65 0.04 1.17
N PHE A 205 -1.42 -0.97 1.54
CA PHE A 205 -2.86 -0.92 1.77
C PHE A 205 -3.21 -1.53 3.15
N PRO A 206 -4.35 -1.15 3.75
CA PRO A 206 -4.84 -1.68 5.02
C PRO A 206 -4.84 -3.21 5.08
N GLY A 207 -4.28 -3.76 6.17
CA GLY A 207 -4.18 -5.20 6.44
C GLY A 207 -2.97 -5.89 5.79
N LEU A 208 -2.23 -5.20 4.91
CA LEU A 208 -0.94 -5.69 4.43
C LEU A 208 0.17 -5.24 5.38
N ILE A 209 0.73 -6.20 6.11
CA ILE A 209 1.76 -6.01 7.13
C ILE A 209 3.18 -6.25 6.61
N GLY A 210 3.33 -6.82 5.42
CA GLY A 210 4.65 -6.97 4.78
C GLY A 210 5.11 -5.72 4.02
N ALA A 211 6.27 -5.81 3.38
CA ALA A 211 6.87 -4.72 2.62
C ALA A 211 6.79 -4.97 1.11
N LEU A 212 5.89 -4.25 0.44
CA LEU A 212 5.86 -4.14 -1.01
C LEU A 212 6.79 -3.02 -1.50
N SER A 213 6.75 -1.90 -0.79
CA SER A 213 7.66 -0.77 -0.95
C SER A 213 7.92 -0.18 0.43
N GLY A 214 9.13 -0.33 0.94
CA GLY A 214 9.47 0.10 2.30
C GLY A 214 10.81 0.83 2.38
N ILE A 215 10.92 1.69 3.40
CA ILE A 215 12.12 2.47 3.71
C ILE A 215 12.33 2.43 5.22
N ASN A 216 13.51 2.02 5.69
CA ASN A 216 13.81 1.97 7.13
C ASN A 216 14.49 3.25 7.63
N SER A 217 14.61 3.36 8.96
CA SER A 217 15.11 4.55 9.66
C SER A 217 16.55 4.94 9.35
N ILE A 218 17.34 4.04 8.78
CA ILE A 218 18.73 4.33 8.38
C ILE A 218 18.87 4.71 6.89
N GLY A 219 17.76 4.70 6.13
CA GLY A 219 17.76 5.06 4.72
C GLY A 219 17.96 3.89 3.76
N THR A 220 17.88 2.64 4.22
CA THR A 220 17.76 1.48 3.32
C THR A 220 16.32 1.42 2.79
N ALA A 221 16.17 1.28 1.48
CA ALA A 221 14.86 1.10 0.86
C ALA A 221 14.82 -0.16 0.00
N ALA A 222 13.70 -0.88 0.03
CA ALA A 222 13.49 -2.09 -0.75
C ALA A 222 12.12 -2.07 -1.44
N PHE A 223 12.16 -2.14 -2.78
CA PHE A 223 11.01 -2.00 -3.66
C PHE A 223 10.86 -3.27 -4.51
N MET A 224 9.82 -4.07 -4.25
CA MET A 224 9.59 -5.36 -4.90
C MET A 224 8.75 -5.30 -6.20
N ASN A 225 9.27 -5.85 -7.28
CA ASN A 225 8.59 -6.08 -8.54
C ASN A 225 8.27 -7.58 -8.70
N VAL A 226 7.13 -7.90 -9.32
CA VAL A 226 6.76 -9.30 -9.61
C VAL A 226 7.59 -9.80 -10.81
N GLY A 227 8.28 -10.93 -10.71
CA GLY A 227 9.07 -11.49 -11.81
C GLY A 227 8.19 -12.07 -12.92
N ASN A 228 8.73 -12.24 -14.13
CA ASN A 228 7.98 -12.78 -15.27
C ASN A 228 8.03 -14.32 -15.37
N ILE A 229 8.81 -14.98 -14.51
CA ILE A 229 9.00 -16.44 -14.50
C ILE A 229 8.87 -16.95 -13.07
N HIS A 230 7.77 -17.64 -12.77
CA HIS A 230 7.48 -18.18 -11.44
C HIS A 230 7.72 -19.70 -11.36
N SER A 231 8.77 -20.20 -12.01
CA SER A 231 9.10 -21.61 -11.90
C SER A 231 9.51 -21.96 -10.47
N TYR A 232 8.99 -23.08 -9.96
CA TYR A 232 9.24 -23.57 -8.62
C TYR A 232 9.54 -25.07 -8.63
N SER A 233 10.27 -25.54 -7.61
CA SER A 233 10.61 -26.97 -7.45
C SER A 233 10.40 -27.47 -6.02
N ASN A 234 10.59 -26.61 -5.02
CA ASN A 234 10.39 -26.92 -3.61
C ASN A 234 9.21 -26.12 -3.05
N VAL A 235 8.13 -26.81 -2.73
CA VAL A 235 6.94 -26.21 -2.11
C VAL A 235 6.88 -26.45 -0.59
N ASN A 236 7.96 -26.95 0.02
CA ASN A 236 8.05 -27.05 1.47
C ASN A 236 8.73 -25.80 2.02
N ASP A 237 8.23 -25.29 3.15
CA ASP A 237 8.81 -24.17 3.89
C ASP A 237 8.86 -22.89 3.04
N LEU A 238 7.71 -22.55 2.44
CA LEU A 238 7.54 -21.32 1.69
C LEU A 238 7.34 -20.14 2.65
N HIS A 239 7.92 -18.99 2.33
CA HIS A 239 7.69 -17.76 3.06
C HIS A 239 6.97 -16.75 2.17
N PRO A 240 6.04 -15.95 2.69
CA PRO A 240 5.46 -14.85 1.91
C PRO A 240 6.54 -13.83 1.55
N ILE A 241 6.63 -13.46 0.28
CA ILE A 241 7.69 -12.56 -0.20
C ILE A 241 7.62 -11.17 0.45
N PHE A 242 6.43 -10.63 0.70
CA PHE A 242 6.29 -9.34 1.38
C PHE A 242 6.85 -9.37 2.80
N LEU A 243 6.66 -10.47 3.53
CA LEU A 243 7.22 -10.63 4.88
C LEU A 243 8.73 -10.83 4.83
N SER A 244 9.25 -11.49 3.79
CA SER A 244 10.69 -11.67 3.59
C SER A 244 11.40 -10.35 3.28
N VAL A 245 10.78 -9.46 2.50
CA VAL A 245 11.32 -8.09 2.28
C VAL A 245 11.26 -7.28 3.58
N ARG A 246 10.16 -7.38 4.34
CA ARG A 246 10.05 -6.73 5.67
C ARG A 246 11.12 -7.23 6.63
N ASN A 247 11.44 -8.52 6.63
CA ASN A 247 12.48 -9.08 7.48
C ASN A 247 13.80 -8.33 7.36
N GLY A 248 14.27 -8.04 6.14
CA GLY A 248 15.53 -7.33 5.94
C GLY A 248 15.45 -5.82 6.11
N LEU A 249 14.26 -5.22 6.08
CA LEU A 249 14.08 -3.79 6.38
C LEU A 249 13.92 -3.50 7.88
N GLU A 250 13.24 -4.38 8.60
CA GLU A 250 12.84 -4.16 9.99
C GLU A 250 13.83 -4.74 10.99
N HIS A 251 14.52 -5.86 10.69
CA HIS A 251 15.56 -6.35 11.59
C HIS A 251 16.78 -5.42 11.57
N TYR A 252 17.36 -5.22 12.75
CA TYR A 252 18.58 -4.43 12.92
C TYR A 252 19.79 -5.05 12.21
N ASP A 253 19.93 -6.37 12.20
CA ASP A 253 21.05 -7.05 11.53
C ASP A 253 20.56 -8.46 11.23
N TYR A 254 19.96 -8.63 10.05
CA TYR A 254 19.33 -9.88 9.66
C TYR A 254 20.37 -10.94 9.31
N ASN A 255 21.47 -10.52 8.67
CA ASN A 255 22.49 -11.44 8.18
C ASN A 255 23.60 -11.75 9.21
N PHE A 256 23.58 -11.06 10.36
CA PHE A 256 24.54 -11.17 11.46
C PHE A 256 25.97 -10.79 11.09
N ASP A 257 26.16 -9.87 10.14
CA ASP A 257 27.47 -9.36 9.73
C ASP A 257 27.94 -8.12 10.52
N GLY A 258 27.06 -7.59 11.39
CA GLY A 258 27.33 -6.44 12.24
C GLY A 258 27.13 -5.08 11.55
N ALA A 259 26.61 -5.04 10.33
CA ALA A 259 26.25 -3.84 9.60
C ALA A 259 24.75 -3.82 9.27
N GLN A 260 24.18 -2.62 9.24
CA GLN A 260 22.82 -2.40 8.75
C GLN A 260 22.90 -1.87 7.33
N ASN A 261 22.48 -2.66 6.35
CA ASN A 261 22.59 -2.27 4.94
C ASN A 261 21.71 -3.12 4.01
N GLU A 262 21.90 -2.97 2.70
CA GLU A 262 21.17 -3.71 1.67
C GLU A 262 21.37 -5.24 1.73
N LEU A 263 22.47 -5.71 2.35
CA LEU A 263 22.78 -7.13 2.49
C LEU A 263 21.79 -7.83 3.43
N ASP A 264 21.17 -7.11 4.37
CA ASP A 264 20.11 -7.65 5.23
C ASP A 264 18.88 -8.06 4.41
N VAL A 265 18.48 -7.19 3.47
CA VAL A 265 17.38 -7.46 2.53
C VAL A 265 17.77 -8.57 1.55
N ILE A 266 19.01 -8.58 1.06
CA ILE A 266 19.51 -9.65 0.18
C ILE A 266 19.45 -11.00 0.90
N ALA A 267 19.92 -11.06 2.15
CA ALA A 267 19.92 -12.29 2.94
C ALA A 267 18.50 -12.75 3.28
N SER A 268 17.60 -11.84 3.66
CA SER A 268 16.22 -12.17 4.03
C SER A 268 15.39 -12.68 2.85
N VAL A 269 15.65 -12.18 1.65
CA VAL A 269 14.99 -12.64 0.42
C VAL A 269 15.67 -13.87 -0.17
N SER A 270 17.00 -13.98 -0.12
CA SER A 270 17.70 -15.11 -0.78
C SER A 270 17.82 -16.35 0.12
N GLY A 271 17.60 -16.19 1.43
CA GLY A 271 17.76 -17.24 2.43
C GLY A 271 16.57 -18.19 2.58
N VAL A 272 15.42 -17.89 1.97
CA VAL A 272 14.17 -18.66 2.08
C VAL A 272 13.53 -18.89 0.71
N ASN A 273 12.59 -19.82 0.63
CA ASN A 273 11.88 -20.11 -0.62
C ASN A 273 10.57 -19.30 -0.71
N HIS A 274 10.32 -18.69 -1.86
CA HIS A 274 9.04 -18.04 -2.19
C HIS A 274 8.31 -18.86 -3.23
N LEU A 275 6.99 -18.74 -3.33
CA LEU A 275 6.28 -19.43 -4.43
C LEU A 275 6.46 -18.67 -5.75
N SER A 276 6.48 -17.34 -5.66
CA SER A 276 6.60 -16.45 -6.80
C SER A 276 8.05 -16.12 -7.15
N GLY A 277 8.36 -16.11 -8.45
CA GLY A 277 9.52 -15.38 -8.96
C GLY A 277 9.39 -13.87 -8.75
N SER A 278 10.42 -13.22 -8.21
CA SER A 278 10.39 -11.84 -7.72
C SER A 278 11.69 -11.09 -8.03
N ILE A 279 11.59 -9.77 -8.17
CA ILE A 279 12.72 -8.87 -8.45
C ILE A 279 12.68 -7.70 -7.46
N ILE A 280 13.65 -7.58 -6.55
CA ILE A 280 13.64 -6.56 -5.49
C ILE A 280 14.76 -5.57 -5.76
N HIS A 281 14.42 -4.29 -5.92
CA HIS A 281 15.40 -3.21 -6.03
C HIS A 281 15.66 -2.65 -4.63
N VAL A 282 16.88 -2.83 -4.13
CA VAL A 282 17.32 -2.37 -2.82
C VAL A 282 18.40 -1.31 -2.97
N ILE A 283 18.37 -0.31 -2.09
CA ILE A 283 19.39 0.75 -2.00
C ILE A 283 19.82 0.94 -0.56
N ASN A 284 21.05 1.38 -0.38
CA ASN A 284 21.60 1.89 0.87
C ASN A 284 22.78 2.80 0.51
N ASP A 285 22.54 4.12 0.45
CA ASP A 285 23.44 5.12 -0.14
C ASP A 285 24.91 4.93 0.32
N PRO A 286 25.89 4.78 -0.60
CA PRO A 286 25.82 4.94 -2.06
C PRO A 286 25.58 3.66 -2.87
N GLU A 287 25.22 2.55 -2.22
CA GLU A 287 25.05 1.25 -2.87
C GLU A 287 23.62 1.03 -3.38
N ALA A 288 23.51 0.30 -4.49
CA ALA A 288 22.25 -0.16 -5.07
C ALA A 288 22.42 -1.55 -5.67
N ALA A 289 21.43 -2.41 -5.41
CA ALA A 289 21.41 -3.77 -5.91
C ALA A 289 20.01 -4.21 -6.35
N ILE A 290 19.95 -5.20 -7.22
CA ILE A 290 18.71 -5.87 -7.61
C ILE A 290 18.82 -7.35 -7.31
N ILE A 291 17.96 -7.84 -6.43
CA ILE A 291 17.79 -9.26 -6.15
C ILE A 291 16.83 -9.82 -7.19
N GLU A 292 17.24 -10.86 -7.92
CA GLU A 292 16.39 -11.62 -8.82
C GLU A 292 16.26 -13.04 -8.25
N THR A 293 15.07 -13.46 -7.86
CA THR A 293 14.85 -14.75 -7.18
C THR A 293 13.68 -15.53 -7.75
N ASN A 294 13.81 -16.87 -7.80
CA ASN A 294 12.68 -17.79 -7.88
C ASN A 294 13.01 -19.17 -7.26
N ASN A 295 12.01 -20.02 -7.17
CA ASN A 295 12.07 -21.32 -6.49
C ASN A 295 12.57 -22.47 -7.38
N LEU A 296 13.06 -22.18 -8.59
CA LEU A 296 13.71 -23.18 -9.42
C LEU A 296 15.23 -22.99 -9.48
N LEU A 297 15.68 -21.75 -9.69
CA LEU A 297 17.10 -21.42 -9.87
C LEU A 297 17.74 -20.76 -8.65
N GLY A 298 16.94 -20.40 -7.63
CA GLY A 298 17.40 -19.65 -6.46
C GLY A 298 17.47 -18.16 -6.75
N SER A 299 18.44 -17.49 -6.14
CA SER A 299 18.59 -16.04 -6.19
C SER A 299 19.94 -15.61 -6.76
N VAL A 300 19.96 -14.49 -7.46
CA VAL A 300 21.17 -13.78 -7.88
C VAL A 300 21.02 -12.30 -7.56
N THR A 301 22.14 -11.64 -7.27
CA THR A 301 22.19 -10.19 -7.04
C THR A 301 22.88 -9.53 -8.23
N ARG A 302 22.28 -8.47 -8.76
CA ARG A 302 22.77 -7.67 -9.86
C ARG A 302 23.15 -6.27 -9.37
N TYR A 303 24.34 -5.82 -9.72
CA TYR A 303 24.85 -4.48 -9.45
C TYR A 303 25.02 -3.67 -10.75
N SER A 304 25.38 -2.38 -10.65
CA SER A 304 25.65 -1.55 -11.83
C SER A 304 26.75 -2.14 -12.72
N SER A 305 27.76 -2.80 -12.14
CA SER A 305 28.86 -3.44 -12.88
C SER A 305 28.41 -4.58 -13.78
N ASP A 306 27.23 -5.13 -13.55
CA ASP A 306 26.65 -6.23 -14.33
C ASP A 306 25.74 -5.71 -15.45
N ASN A 307 25.58 -4.39 -15.59
CA ASN A 307 24.77 -3.81 -16.63
C ASN A 307 25.34 -4.13 -18.03
N SER A 308 24.45 -4.51 -18.94
CA SER A 308 24.78 -4.74 -20.35
C SER A 308 24.24 -3.67 -21.29
N VAL A 309 23.23 -2.92 -20.87
CA VAL A 309 22.47 -1.96 -21.69
C VAL A 309 22.29 -0.61 -20.98
N ILE A 310 22.15 -0.64 -19.66
CA ILE A 310 22.01 0.55 -18.82
C ILE A 310 23.43 1.09 -18.55
N PRO A 311 23.69 2.40 -18.71
CA PRO A 311 25.00 2.97 -18.41
C PRO A 311 25.34 2.84 -16.92
N ASP A 312 26.64 2.92 -16.60
CA ASP A 312 27.13 2.88 -15.22
C ASP A 312 26.49 3.96 -14.33
N PHE A 313 26.52 3.71 -13.02
CA PHE A 313 25.89 4.56 -11.99
C PHE A 313 24.38 4.73 -12.14
N ASN A 314 23.73 3.82 -12.87
CA ASN A 314 22.29 3.71 -12.96
C ASN A 314 21.90 2.23 -12.81
N LEU A 315 20.80 1.95 -12.12
CA LEU A 315 20.28 0.60 -11.99
C LEU A 315 18.77 0.59 -12.20
N VAL A 316 18.30 -0.33 -13.05
CA VAL A 316 16.90 -0.38 -13.47
C VAL A 316 16.33 -1.78 -13.23
N ALA A 317 15.15 -1.84 -12.61
CA ALA A 317 14.35 -3.05 -12.51
C ALA A 317 12.99 -2.85 -13.20
N THR A 318 12.48 -3.90 -13.83
CA THR A 318 11.07 -3.99 -14.25
C THR A 318 10.49 -5.30 -13.72
N ASN A 319 9.52 -5.93 -14.41
CA ASN A 319 9.05 -7.26 -14.08
C ASN A 319 9.82 -8.39 -14.80
N HIS A 320 10.93 -8.09 -15.48
CA HIS A 320 11.67 -9.09 -16.27
C HIS A 320 13.06 -9.35 -15.70
N PHE A 321 13.37 -10.61 -15.49
CA PHE A 321 14.71 -11.06 -15.10
C PHE A 321 15.75 -10.63 -16.15
N ARG A 322 16.94 -10.28 -15.67
CA ARG A 322 18.08 -9.85 -16.48
C ARG A 322 19.33 -10.69 -16.24
N THR A 323 19.49 -11.24 -15.05
CA THR A 323 20.63 -12.07 -14.67
C THR A 323 20.21 -13.50 -14.35
N LEU A 324 19.12 -13.69 -13.60
CA LEU A 324 18.67 -15.04 -13.21
C LEU A 324 18.26 -15.87 -14.43
N TYR A 325 17.71 -15.19 -15.44
CA TYR A 325 17.40 -15.74 -16.75
C TYR A 325 17.98 -14.85 -17.84
N ALA A 326 18.16 -15.44 -19.03
CA ALA A 326 18.52 -14.67 -20.22
C ALA A 326 17.51 -13.52 -20.44
N PRO A 327 17.98 -12.27 -20.63
CA PRO A 327 17.10 -11.13 -20.82
C PRO A 327 16.11 -11.33 -21.98
N VAL A 328 14.83 -11.07 -21.71
CA VAL A 328 13.79 -10.99 -22.74
C VAL A 328 13.40 -9.55 -23.03
N TYR A 329 12.76 -9.28 -24.17
CA TYR A 329 12.31 -7.93 -24.51
C TYR A 329 11.36 -7.37 -23.45
N CYS A 330 11.59 -6.13 -23.02
CA CYS A 330 10.69 -5.39 -22.16
C CYS A 330 10.70 -3.93 -22.60
N TYR A 331 9.57 -3.42 -23.10
CA TYR A 331 9.50 -2.05 -23.61
C TYR A 331 9.84 -1.00 -22.52
N ARG A 332 9.40 -1.20 -21.26
CA ARG A 332 9.72 -0.28 -20.15
C ARG A 332 11.21 -0.18 -19.88
N TYR A 333 11.89 -1.32 -19.90
CA TYR A 333 13.34 -1.36 -19.71
C TYR A 333 14.07 -0.68 -20.88
N ASN A 334 13.58 -0.88 -22.11
CA ASN A 334 14.14 -0.18 -23.26
C ASN A 334 13.90 1.33 -23.19
N ASN A 335 12.74 1.79 -22.70
CA ASN A 335 12.50 3.23 -22.51
C ASN A 335 13.48 3.85 -21.50
N PHE A 336 13.81 3.14 -20.41
CA PHE A 336 14.90 3.55 -19.52
C PHE A 336 16.24 3.59 -20.25
N ALA A 337 16.59 2.49 -20.92
CA ALA A 337 17.86 2.38 -21.65
C ALA A 337 18.03 3.49 -22.69
N ASP A 338 17.03 3.75 -23.51
CA ASP A 338 17.07 4.77 -24.56
C ASP A 338 17.27 6.16 -23.96
N SER A 339 16.56 6.48 -22.87
CA SER A 339 16.69 7.75 -22.16
C SER A 339 18.06 7.93 -21.50
N LEU A 340 18.57 6.88 -20.84
CA LEU A 340 19.84 6.91 -20.14
C LEU A 340 21.05 6.87 -21.09
N ASN A 341 20.96 6.17 -22.22
CA ASN A 341 22.00 6.20 -23.26
C ASN A 341 22.02 7.53 -24.01
N TYR A 342 20.90 8.26 -24.07
CA TYR A 342 20.89 9.64 -24.56
C TYR A 342 21.58 10.60 -23.58
N SER A 343 21.32 10.45 -22.27
CA SER A 343 22.01 11.18 -21.21
C SER A 343 21.97 10.43 -19.89
N ILE A 344 23.16 10.22 -19.32
CA ILE A 344 23.33 9.60 -17.99
C ILE A 344 23.01 10.57 -16.85
N GLN A 345 23.03 11.87 -17.11
CA GLN A 345 22.85 12.90 -16.09
C GLN A 345 21.41 12.87 -15.55
N GLN A 346 21.27 12.80 -14.24
CA GLN A 346 20.03 12.77 -13.48
C GLN A 346 19.95 13.98 -12.56
N SER A 347 18.77 14.60 -12.56
CA SER A 347 18.28 15.43 -11.45
C SER A 347 17.16 14.69 -10.72
N ILE A 348 16.75 15.21 -9.57
CA ILE A 348 15.55 14.76 -8.85
C ILE A 348 14.34 14.69 -9.81
N GLU A 349 14.11 15.76 -10.58
CA GLU A 349 13.00 15.85 -11.53
C GLU A 349 13.17 14.87 -12.70
N ARG A 350 14.38 14.74 -13.26
CA ARG A 350 14.60 13.84 -14.39
C ARG A 350 14.43 12.37 -13.99
N ASN A 351 14.92 11.96 -12.84
CA ASN A 351 14.76 10.59 -12.33
C ASN A 351 13.27 10.22 -12.18
N TRP A 352 12.44 11.17 -11.72
CA TRP A 352 10.99 11.03 -11.72
C TRP A 352 10.43 10.90 -13.14
N ASN A 353 10.78 11.83 -14.03
CA ASN A 353 10.24 11.94 -15.39
C ASN A 353 10.60 10.75 -16.30
N ILE A 354 11.77 10.14 -16.18
CA ILE A 354 12.07 8.93 -16.97
C ILE A 354 11.18 7.78 -16.53
N THR A 355 10.99 7.64 -15.22
CA THR A 355 10.18 6.56 -14.66
C THR A 355 8.73 6.64 -15.18
N THR A 356 8.22 7.84 -15.48
CA THR A 356 6.90 8.01 -16.12
C THR A 356 6.84 7.39 -17.52
N GLY A 357 7.91 7.55 -18.31
CA GLY A 357 8.05 6.94 -19.63
C GLY A 357 8.15 5.40 -19.59
N ALA A 358 8.42 4.85 -18.41
CA ALA A 358 8.46 3.42 -18.12
C ALA A 358 7.32 2.98 -17.20
N GLY A 359 6.23 3.74 -17.09
CA GLY A 359 4.97 3.28 -16.49
C GLY A 359 4.04 2.62 -17.51
N GLY A 360 2.92 2.06 -17.05
CA GLY A 360 1.75 1.84 -17.90
C GLY A 360 1.66 0.47 -18.59
N VAL A 361 2.03 -0.61 -17.91
CA VAL A 361 1.53 -1.95 -18.33
C VAL A 361 0.04 -2.03 -18.02
N ASN A 362 -0.37 -1.45 -16.89
CA ASN A 362 -1.74 -1.21 -16.45
C ASN A 362 -1.90 0.26 -16.03
N GLN A 363 -2.58 0.52 -14.90
CA GLN A 363 -2.74 1.86 -14.35
C GLN A 363 -1.80 2.01 -13.15
N ASN A 364 -0.93 3.01 -13.21
CA ASN A 364 0.05 3.28 -12.18
C ASN A 364 -0.64 3.82 -10.91
N LEU A 365 -0.65 3.02 -9.84
CA LEU A 365 -1.28 3.33 -8.55
C LEU A 365 -0.41 4.18 -7.65
N HIS A 366 0.89 3.90 -7.57
CA HIS A 366 1.83 4.66 -6.75
C HIS A 366 3.05 5.05 -7.56
N THR A 367 3.55 6.25 -7.30
CA THR A 367 4.90 6.67 -7.68
C THR A 367 5.60 7.16 -6.44
N ILE A 368 6.74 6.56 -6.12
CA ILE A 368 7.52 6.86 -4.92
C ILE A 368 8.94 7.21 -5.37
N GLN A 369 9.46 8.33 -4.90
CA GLN A 369 10.87 8.69 -5.03
C GLN A 369 11.47 8.89 -3.65
N PHE A 370 12.65 8.35 -3.43
CA PHE A 370 13.40 8.50 -2.19
C PHE A 370 14.82 8.97 -2.48
N ILE A 371 15.26 9.96 -1.70
CA ILE A 371 16.60 10.56 -1.77
C ILE A 371 17.18 10.50 -0.34
N PRO A 372 17.98 9.46 -0.02
CA PRO A 372 18.47 9.22 1.33
C PRO A 372 19.24 10.41 1.92
N SER A 373 20.13 11.04 1.14
CA SER A 373 20.96 12.17 1.58
C SER A 373 20.16 13.40 2.03
N LEU A 374 18.90 13.53 1.58
CA LEU A 374 18.00 14.62 1.93
C LEU A 374 16.91 14.19 2.92
N ASN A 375 16.87 12.91 3.33
CA ASN A 375 15.73 12.29 4.03
C ASN A 375 14.39 12.54 3.31
N LEU A 376 14.40 12.76 2.00
CA LEU A 376 13.24 13.23 1.24
C LEU A 376 12.54 12.07 0.55
N ILE A 377 11.26 11.91 0.85
CA ILE A 377 10.33 11.02 0.18
C ILE A 377 9.35 11.87 -0.61
N LYS A 378 9.17 11.56 -1.90
CA LYS A 378 8.06 12.08 -2.70
C LYS A 378 7.12 10.93 -3.01
N TRP A 379 5.85 11.06 -2.64
CA TRP A 379 4.85 10.03 -2.88
C TRP A 379 3.62 10.59 -3.58
N SER A 380 3.26 9.97 -4.69
CA SER A 380 2.02 10.23 -5.41
C SER A 380 1.17 8.96 -5.49
N THR A 381 -0.14 9.14 -5.49
CA THR A 381 -1.15 8.08 -5.58
C THR A 381 -2.09 8.36 -6.74
N ALA A 382 -2.58 7.33 -7.41
CA ALA A 382 -3.51 7.47 -8.52
C ALA A 382 -4.83 8.10 -8.09
N GLY A 383 -5.46 8.80 -9.04
CA GLY A 383 -6.87 9.17 -8.97
C GLY A 383 -7.65 8.50 -10.10
N TYR A 384 -8.96 8.67 -10.12
CA TYR A 384 -9.80 8.13 -11.18
C TYR A 384 -9.38 8.70 -12.56
N GLY A 385 -8.84 7.84 -13.41
CA GLY A 385 -8.35 8.21 -14.75
C GLY A 385 -7.04 8.99 -14.76
N HIS A 386 -6.35 9.11 -13.62
CA HIS A 386 -5.09 9.84 -13.48
C HIS A 386 -4.03 8.94 -12.82
N PRO A 387 -3.03 8.48 -13.59
CA PRO A 387 -1.91 7.71 -13.05
C PRO A 387 -1.12 8.53 -12.01
N ALA A 388 -0.59 7.88 -10.98
CA ALA A 388 0.08 8.56 -9.87
C ALA A 388 1.25 9.44 -10.34
N TYR A 389 2.06 8.99 -11.28
CA TYR A 389 3.19 9.75 -11.79
C TYR A 389 2.82 11.09 -12.46
N THR A 390 1.55 11.29 -12.83
CA THR A 390 1.04 12.55 -13.42
C THR A 390 0.58 13.57 -12.39
N LEU A 391 0.44 13.15 -11.14
CA LEU A 391 -0.06 13.96 -10.05
C LEU A 391 1.10 14.49 -9.22
N GLN A 392 0.92 15.68 -8.64
CA GLN A 392 1.93 16.28 -7.77
C GLN A 392 2.13 15.39 -6.54
N PRO A 393 3.38 14.99 -6.24
CA PRO A 393 3.65 14.18 -5.07
C PRO A 393 3.50 15.02 -3.80
N THR A 394 3.11 14.36 -2.72
CA THR A 394 3.33 14.87 -1.37
C THR A 394 4.74 14.55 -0.95
N GLU A 395 5.39 15.54 -0.35
CA GLU A 395 6.75 15.40 0.15
C GLU A 395 6.72 15.11 1.65
N PHE A 396 7.53 14.15 2.08
CA PHE A 396 7.71 13.79 3.47
C PHE A 396 9.20 13.77 3.80
N ASN A 397 9.53 14.21 5.01
CA ASN A 397 10.82 13.94 5.60
C ASN A 397 10.75 12.62 6.39
N LEU A 398 11.67 11.70 6.13
CA LEU A 398 11.69 10.38 6.76
C LEU A 398 11.87 10.45 8.28
N GLU A 399 12.80 11.27 8.77
CA GLU A 399 13.07 11.43 10.21
C GLU A 399 11.84 12.02 10.94
N GLU A 400 11.18 13.00 10.33
CA GLU A 400 9.94 13.58 10.87
C GLU A 400 8.81 12.54 10.94
N LEU A 401 8.63 11.72 9.90
CA LEU A 401 7.63 10.65 9.89
C LEU A 401 7.85 9.66 11.04
N LEU A 402 9.11 9.31 11.31
CA LEU A 402 9.50 8.30 12.30
C LEU A 402 9.51 8.82 13.75
N THR A 403 9.31 10.12 13.96
CA THR A 403 9.35 10.73 15.29
C THR A 403 7.96 10.73 15.95
N ILE A 404 7.82 10.02 17.08
CA ILE A 404 6.62 10.12 17.94
C ILE A 404 6.77 11.32 18.86
N ASN A 405 6.27 12.49 18.45
CA ASN A 405 6.15 13.60 19.39
C ASN A 405 5.04 13.30 20.41
N SER A 406 5.43 13.04 21.67
CA SER A 406 4.50 12.83 22.79
C SER A 406 3.65 14.08 23.13
N ALA A 407 3.98 15.22 22.53
CA ALA A 407 3.14 16.40 22.52
C ALA A 407 2.28 16.36 21.24
N VAL A 408 1.13 15.69 21.31
CA VAL A 408 0.00 16.06 20.47
C VAL A 408 -0.47 17.43 20.97
N GLU A 409 0.28 18.49 20.67
CA GLU A 409 -0.32 19.82 20.62
C GLU A 409 -1.28 19.77 19.47
N ASN A 410 -2.57 19.66 19.80
CA ASN A 410 -3.73 19.87 18.95
C ASN A 410 -3.36 20.33 17.54
N PHE A 411 -3.01 19.39 16.66
CA PHE A 411 -3.23 19.63 15.25
C PHE A 411 -4.73 19.89 15.19
N ILE A 412 -5.09 21.10 14.76
CA ILE A 412 -6.47 21.44 14.48
C ILE A 412 -6.96 20.30 13.59
N ILE A 413 -7.88 19.51 14.15
CA ILE A 413 -8.68 18.58 13.36
C ILE A 413 -9.52 19.52 12.50
N ASP A 414 -8.95 19.96 11.37
CA ASP A 414 -9.79 20.40 10.27
C ASP A 414 -10.56 19.14 9.93
N GLU A 415 -11.86 19.12 10.28
CA GLU A 415 -12.71 18.02 9.90
C GLU A 415 -12.52 17.82 8.39
N PRO A 416 -12.11 16.62 7.96
CA PRO A 416 -11.81 16.39 6.56
C PRO A 416 -13.04 16.76 5.75
N VAL A 417 -12.81 17.40 4.61
CA VAL A 417 -13.89 17.69 3.68
C VAL A 417 -14.59 16.38 3.36
N LYS A 418 -15.88 16.32 3.67
CA LYS A 418 -16.69 15.10 3.59
C LYS A 418 -17.88 15.31 2.68
N VAL A 419 -18.09 14.39 1.75
CA VAL A 419 -19.33 14.33 0.97
C VAL A 419 -20.15 13.17 1.50
N THR A 420 -21.41 13.43 1.83
CA THR A 420 -22.33 12.39 2.28
C THR A 420 -23.49 12.27 1.32
N THR A 421 -23.96 11.05 1.11
CA THR A 421 -25.14 10.77 0.28
C THR A 421 -26.25 10.24 1.16
N PHE A 422 -27.41 10.89 1.13
CA PHE A 422 -28.60 10.42 1.84
C PHE A 422 -29.87 10.64 1.01
N PRO A 423 -30.76 9.63 0.88
CA PRO A 423 -30.59 8.26 1.36
C PRO A 423 -29.51 7.49 0.57
N ASN A 424 -28.88 6.50 1.20
CA ASN A 424 -27.98 5.53 0.58
C ASN A 424 -27.98 4.23 1.42
N PRO A 425 -28.54 3.10 0.93
CA PRO A 425 -29.13 2.89 -0.40
C PRO A 425 -30.34 3.77 -0.71
N PHE A 426 -30.65 3.99 -1.99
CA PHE A 426 -31.79 4.82 -2.40
C PHE A 426 -32.63 4.22 -3.53
N ILE A 427 -33.91 4.61 -3.55
CA ILE A 427 -34.84 4.39 -4.66
C ILE A 427 -35.19 5.76 -5.25
N GLY A 428 -34.94 5.95 -6.55
CA GLY A 428 -35.29 7.17 -7.28
C GLY A 428 -34.27 8.30 -7.21
N GLY A 429 -33.66 8.60 -6.08
CA GLY A 429 -32.55 9.56 -6.02
C GLY A 429 -31.91 9.73 -4.65
N THR A 430 -30.78 10.43 -4.62
CA THR A 430 -30.00 10.73 -3.41
C THR A 430 -29.50 12.16 -3.43
N GLN A 431 -29.27 12.71 -2.24
CA GLN A 431 -28.75 14.05 -2.04
C GLN A 431 -27.30 13.98 -1.56
N PHE A 432 -26.40 14.61 -2.30
CA PHE A 432 -25.02 14.88 -1.91
C PHE A 432 -25.00 16.12 -1.02
N SER A 433 -24.44 15.99 0.19
CA SER A 433 -24.22 17.10 1.11
C SER A 433 -22.72 17.27 1.35
N PHE A 434 -22.24 18.52 1.35
CA PHE A 434 -20.81 18.82 1.40
C PHE A 434 -20.45 19.52 2.71
N SER A 435 -19.59 18.90 3.50
CA SER A 435 -18.96 19.52 4.66
C SER A 435 -17.64 20.12 4.20
N LEU A 436 -17.64 21.41 3.89
CA LEU A 436 -16.48 22.13 3.33
C LEU A 436 -15.96 23.18 4.30
N ILE A 437 -14.64 23.36 4.38
CA ILE A 437 -14.02 24.45 5.14
C ILE A 437 -14.42 25.81 4.53
N GLU A 438 -14.39 25.89 3.20
CA GLU A 438 -14.85 27.04 2.41
C GLU A 438 -15.49 26.61 1.07
N SER A 439 -16.06 27.56 0.32
CA SER A 439 -16.68 27.25 -0.98
C SER A 439 -15.61 26.98 -2.03
N VAL A 440 -15.69 25.86 -2.74
CA VAL A 440 -14.65 25.42 -3.68
C VAL A 440 -15.20 25.29 -5.10
N LYS A 441 -14.33 25.54 -6.09
CA LYS A 441 -14.62 25.20 -7.49
C LYS A 441 -14.33 23.72 -7.69
N ALA A 442 -15.35 22.95 -8.09
CA ALA A 442 -15.26 21.51 -8.09
C ALA A 442 -16.05 20.86 -9.23
N ASP A 443 -15.70 19.61 -9.49
CA ASP A 443 -16.40 18.67 -10.35
C ASP A 443 -17.04 17.59 -9.48
N LEU A 444 -18.26 17.17 -9.83
CA LEU A 444 -18.93 16.03 -9.20
C LEU A 444 -19.43 15.09 -10.30
N ASN A 445 -18.86 13.89 -10.35
CA ASN A 445 -19.14 12.89 -11.37
C ASN A 445 -19.64 11.60 -10.73
N ILE A 446 -20.41 10.81 -11.47
CA ILE A 446 -20.92 9.50 -11.06
C ILE A 446 -20.40 8.43 -12.03
N TYR A 447 -19.99 7.30 -11.50
CA TYR A 447 -19.43 6.17 -12.24
C TYR A 447 -20.11 4.86 -11.82
N ASN A 448 -20.08 3.86 -12.70
CA ASN A 448 -20.47 2.48 -12.35
C ASN A 448 -19.28 1.66 -11.86
N ILE A 449 -19.52 0.42 -11.44
CA ILE A 449 -18.49 -0.52 -10.96
C ILE A 449 -17.36 -0.82 -11.97
N LYS A 450 -17.57 -0.55 -13.27
CA LYS A 450 -16.55 -0.73 -14.32
C LYS A 450 -15.71 0.53 -14.56
N GLY A 451 -15.89 1.56 -13.73
CA GLY A 451 -15.24 2.87 -13.92
C GLY A 451 -15.80 3.69 -15.09
N GLN A 452 -16.93 3.29 -15.68
CA GLN A 452 -17.54 4.06 -16.77
C GLN A 452 -18.33 5.23 -16.19
N LYS A 453 -18.10 6.44 -16.73
CA LYS A 453 -18.82 7.64 -16.31
C LYS A 453 -20.30 7.53 -16.70
N ILE A 454 -21.16 7.64 -15.70
CA ILE A 454 -22.62 7.59 -15.81
C ILE A 454 -23.20 8.97 -15.95
N ARG A 455 -22.75 9.92 -15.12
CA ARG A 455 -23.27 11.28 -15.12
C ARG A 455 -22.29 12.32 -14.60
N THR A 456 -22.35 13.53 -15.13
CA THR A 456 -21.73 14.72 -14.52
C THR A 456 -22.81 15.54 -13.81
N LEU A 457 -22.68 15.75 -12.50
CA LEU A 457 -23.60 16.58 -11.72
C LEU A 457 -23.12 18.03 -11.62
N VAL A 458 -21.80 18.23 -11.53
CA VAL A 458 -21.16 19.55 -11.50
C VAL A 458 -19.90 19.52 -12.35
N CYS A 459 -19.67 20.58 -13.12
CA CYS A 459 -18.52 20.73 -14.01
C CYS A 459 -17.86 22.11 -13.80
N GLY A 460 -16.85 22.16 -12.94
CA GLY A 460 -16.09 23.37 -12.65
C GLY A 460 -16.91 24.52 -12.06
N GLU A 461 -18.00 24.24 -11.36
CA GLU A 461 -18.82 25.27 -10.71
C GLU A 461 -18.42 25.41 -9.23
N THR A 462 -18.80 26.53 -8.61
CA THR A 462 -18.56 26.76 -7.19
C THR A 462 -19.60 26.04 -6.34
N ILE A 463 -19.17 25.01 -5.64
CA ILE A 463 -19.97 24.32 -4.61
C ILE A 463 -19.80 25.10 -3.32
N LYS A 464 -20.91 25.60 -2.77
CA LYS A 464 -20.90 26.41 -1.56
C LYS A 464 -20.73 25.53 -0.31
N LYS A 465 -20.07 26.09 0.71
CA LYS A 465 -20.12 25.56 2.08
C LYS A 465 -21.58 25.38 2.49
N ASP A 466 -21.94 24.18 2.96
CA ASP A 466 -23.30 23.76 3.34
C ASP A 466 -24.32 23.66 2.20
N SER A 467 -23.87 23.48 0.96
CA SER A 467 -24.76 23.19 -0.16
C SER A 467 -25.08 21.70 -0.29
N SER A 468 -26.06 21.41 -1.15
CA SER A 468 -26.38 20.05 -1.52
C SER A 468 -26.76 19.93 -2.98
N ILE A 469 -26.46 18.81 -3.60
CA ILE A 469 -26.75 18.52 -5.00
C ILE A 469 -27.56 17.22 -5.08
N TYR A 470 -28.59 17.19 -5.91
CA TYR A 470 -29.47 16.03 -6.04
C TYR A 470 -29.15 15.23 -7.30
N TRP A 471 -29.09 13.91 -7.17
CA TRP A 471 -29.10 12.99 -8.31
C TRP A 471 -30.36 12.16 -8.32
N ASP A 472 -31.05 12.14 -9.46
CA ASP A 472 -32.32 11.45 -9.70
C ASP A 472 -32.15 10.02 -10.26
N GLY A 473 -30.97 9.41 -10.08
CA GLY A 473 -30.71 8.04 -10.53
C GLY A 473 -30.71 7.87 -12.07
N ARG A 474 -30.52 8.94 -12.84
CA ARG A 474 -30.43 8.88 -14.32
C ARG A 474 -29.02 9.08 -14.84
N ASP A 475 -28.71 8.45 -15.97
CA ASP A 475 -27.48 8.66 -16.75
C ASP A 475 -27.53 9.99 -17.55
N GLU A 476 -26.43 10.31 -18.24
CA GLU A 476 -26.30 11.51 -19.09
C GLU A 476 -27.33 11.56 -20.24
N LYS A 477 -27.91 10.41 -20.63
CA LYS A 477 -28.95 10.30 -21.67
C LYS A 477 -30.36 10.40 -21.09
N GLY A 478 -30.50 10.60 -19.78
CA GLY A 478 -31.78 10.69 -19.07
C GLY A 478 -32.43 9.33 -18.77
N ASN A 479 -31.75 8.20 -19.01
CA ASN A 479 -32.28 6.88 -18.69
C ASN A 479 -32.04 6.54 -17.22
N LEU A 480 -32.99 5.85 -16.59
CA LEU A 480 -32.78 5.32 -15.24
C LEU A 480 -31.66 4.28 -15.26
N VAL A 481 -30.72 4.44 -14.33
CA VAL A 481 -29.65 3.46 -14.15
C VAL A 481 -30.22 2.16 -13.56
N VAL A 482 -29.50 1.05 -13.69
CA VAL A 482 -29.93 -0.25 -13.14
C VAL A 482 -29.62 -0.32 -11.64
N SER A 483 -30.32 -1.17 -10.89
CA SER A 483 -29.96 -1.44 -9.50
C SER A 483 -28.53 -1.96 -9.43
N GLY A 484 -27.77 -1.48 -8.44
CA GLY A 484 -26.36 -1.83 -8.33
C GLY A 484 -25.56 -0.77 -7.59
N ILE A 485 -24.25 -1.00 -7.57
CA ILE A 485 -23.28 -0.13 -6.92
C ILE A 485 -22.81 0.94 -7.92
N TYR A 486 -22.77 2.18 -7.46
CA TYR A 486 -22.26 3.34 -8.17
C TYR A 486 -21.28 4.07 -7.25
N PHE A 487 -20.42 4.88 -7.84
CA PHE A 487 -19.47 5.70 -7.11
C PHE A 487 -19.64 7.14 -7.54
N TYR A 488 -19.52 8.07 -6.62
CA TYR A 488 -19.34 9.47 -6.97
C TYR A 488 -17.88 9.87 -6.81
N TYR A 489 -17.47 10.89 -7.53
CA TYR A 489 -16.14 11.48 -7.47
C TYR A 489 -16.27 12.99 -7.43
N PHE A 490 -15.93 13.56 -6.28
CA PHE A 490 -15.83 14.98 -6.02
C PHE A 490 -14.38 15.42 -6.14
N ARG A 491 -14.10 16.39 -7.00
CA ARG A 491 -12.74 16.91 -7.19
C ARG A 491 -12.76 18.42 -7.21
N SER A 492 -11.93 19.04 -6.38
CA SER A 492 -11.55 20.44 -6.46
C SER A 492 -10.03 20.54 -6.71
N LYS A 493 -9.48 21.75 -6.62
CA LYS A 493 -8.04 21.95 -6.75
C LYS A 493 -7.25 21.26 -5.61
N GLU A 494 -7.80 21.24 -4.41
CA GLU A 494 -7.09 20.82 -3.18
C GLU A 494 -7.73 19.60 -2.51
N ILE A 495 -8.99 19.29 -2.85
CA ILE A 495 -9.73 18.18 -2.26
C ILE A 495 -10.13 17.19 -3.35
N THR A 496 -9.85 15.93 -3.12
CA THR A 496 -10.44 14.81 -3.87
C THR A 496 -11.14 13.91 -2.87
N GLU A 497 -12.41 13.61 -3.12
CA GLU A 497 -13.22 12.72 -2.27
C GLU A 497 -14.13 11.87 -3.15
N SER A 498 -14.34 10.62 -2.76
CA SER A 498 -15.21 9.69 -3.46
C SER A 498 -15.96 8.86 -2.44
N GLY A 499 -17.04 8.23 -2.92
CA GLY A 499 -17.78 7.33 -2.06
C GLY A 499 -18.76 6.47 -2.84
N ARG A 500 -19.12 5.37 -2.19
CA ARG A 500 -20.02 4.34 -2.71
C ARG A 500 -21.48 4.72 -2.52
N MET A 501 -22.30 4.47 -3.54
CA MET A 501 -23.75 4.57 -3.50
C MET A 501 -24.40 3.26 -3.96
N VAL A 502 -25.53 2.91 -3.35
CA VAL A 502 -26.32 1.75 -3.74
C VAL A 502 -27.66 2.19 -4.28
N VAL A 503 -27.91 1.90 -5.56
CA VAL A 503 -29.21 2.14 -6.21
C VAL A 503 -30.06 0.90 -6.08
N LEU A 504 -31.27 1.06 -5.55
CA LEU A 504 -32.31 0.04 -5.49
C LEU A 504 -33.46 0.42 -6.43
N LYS A 505 -34.11 -0.58 -7.01
CA LYS A 505 -35.35 -0.42 -7.78
C LYS A 505 -36.49 -1.09 -7.06
#